data_AF-A0A1J6X8F8-F1
#
_entry.id   AF-A0A1J6X8F8-F1
#
_cell.length_a   1.000
_cell.length_b   1.000
_cell.length_c   1.000
_cell.angle_alpha   90.00
_cell.angle_beta   90.00
_cell.angle_gamma   90.00
#
_symmetry.space_group_name_H-M   'P 1'
#
loop_
_entity.id
_entity.type
_entity.pdbx_description
1 polymer ?
#
loop_
_entity_poly.entity_id
_entity_poly.type
_entity_poly.pdbx_seq_one_letter_code
_entity_poly.pdbx_strand_id
1 'polypeptide(L)' 'MNCPVDGTTLLVTDRSGVEIDYCPQCRGVWLDRGELDKIIDRSSGYQAPDYPEDEHRRSRHDRGGKRRREGFLGDLFDF' A
#
# COMPACT_ATOMS: atom_id res chain seq x y z
N MET A 1 -0.79 20.51 -3.11
CA MET A 1 -0.59 20.23 -4.55
C MET A 1 -1.88 19.61 -5.08
N ASN A 2 -2.29 19.84 -6.33
CA ASN A 2 -3.56 19.31 -6.85
C ASN A 2 -3.35 18.01 -7.62
N CYS A 3 -4.26 17.06 -7.47
CA CYS A 3 -4.29 15.82 -8.23
C CYS A 3 -4.50 16.15 -9.71
N PRO A 4 -3.65 15.66 -10.63
CA PRO A 4 -3.82 15.95 -12.06
C PRO A 4 -4.92 15.11 -12.70
N VAL A 5 -5.53 14.15 -11.97
CA VAL A 5 -6.64 13.33 -12.45
C VAL A 5 -7.98 14.01 -12.20
N ASP A 6 -8.20 14.49 -10.98
CA ASP A 6 -9.51 15.01 -10.54
C ASP A 6 -9.45 16.44 -9.95
N GLY A 7 -8.27 17.05 -9.86
CA GLY A 7 -8.07 18.40 -9.33
C GLY A 7 -8.12 18.52 -7.81
N THR A 8 -8.41 17.44 -7.07
CA THR A 8 -8.52 17.45 -5.61
C THR A 8 -7.18 17.78 -4.96
N THR A 9 -7.19 18.48 -3.83
CA THR A 9 -5.97 18.68 -3.03
C THR A 9 -5.43 17.35 -2.54
N LEU A 10 -4.16 17.07 -2.86
CA LEU A 10 -3.45 15.90 -2.35
C LEU A 10 -3.21 16.05 -0.84
N LEU A 11 -3.38 14.94 -0.13
CA LEU A 11 -3.12 14.82 1.30
C LEU A 11 -1.76 14.16 1.49
N VAL A 12 -0.94 14.77 2.34
CA VAL A 12 0.39 14.27 2.70
C VAL A 12 0.24 13.33 3.90
N THR A 13 0.86 12.15 3.85
CA THR A 13 1.03 11.26 5.00
C THR A 13 2.48 10.86 5.16
N ASP A 14 2.92 10.58 6.39
CA ASP A 14 4.18 9.87 6.63
C ASP A 14 3.86 8.41 6.98
N ARG A 15 4.36 7.47 6.17
CA ARG A 15 4.23 6.04 6.43
C ARG A 15 5.56 5.35 6.30
N SER A 16 5.92 4.62 7.34
CA SER A 16 7.21 3.95 7.40
C SER A 16 8.37 4.92 7.11
N GLY A 17 8.29 6.19 7.58
CA GLY A 17 9.31 7.23 7.38
C GLY A 17 9.47 7.70 5.92
N VAL A 18 8.42 7.54 5.11
CA VAL A 18 8.33 8.08 3.75
C VAL A 18 7.11 8.99 3.69
N GLU A 19 7.33 10.20 3.20
CA GLU A 19 6.26 11.15 2.88
C GLU A 19 5.57 10.68 1.59
N ILE A 20 4.24 10.59 1.62
CA ILE A 20 3.42 10.08 0.53
C ILE A 20 2.24 11.01 0.31
N ASP A 21 2.11 11.53 -0.92
CA ASP A 21 0.98 12.33 -1.35
C ASP A 21 -0.10 11.43 -1.98
N TYR A 22 -1.31 11.42 -1.40
CA TYR A 22 -2.42 10.65 -1.95
C TYR A 22 -3.66 11.53 -2.20
N CYS A 23 -4.43 11.16 -3.23
CA CYS A 23 -5.72 11.77 -3.49
C CYS A 23 -6.85 10.97 -2.81
N PRO A 24 -7.68 11.58 -1.95
CA PRO A 24 -8.79 10.86 -1.29
C PRO A 24 -9.98 10.56 -2.23
N GLN A 25 -9.99 11.12 -3.44
CA GLN A 25 -11.07 10.90 -4.42
C GLN A 25 -10.74 9.76 -5.38
N CYS A 26 -9.68 9.89 -6.18
CA CYS A 26 -9.27 8.84 -7.12
C CYS A 26 -8.38 7.74 -6.51
N ARG A 27 -7.89 7.91 -5.26
CA ARG A 27 -6.91 7.01 -4.61
C ARG A 27 -5.57 6.91 -5.35
N GLY A 28 -5.24 7.92 -6.15
CA GLY A 28 -3.92 8.03 -6.78
C GLY A 28 -2.85 8.42 -5.76
N VAL A 29 -1.66 7.84 -5.89
CA VAL A 29 -0.49 8.14 -5.06
C VAL A 29 0.59 8.81 -5.91
N TRP A 30 1.22 9.84 -5.37
CA TRP A 30 2.25 10.66 -5.99
C TRP A 30 3.48 10.65 -5.10
N LEU A 31 4.64 10.39 -5.73
CA LEU A 31 5.92 10.23 -5.04
C LEU A 31 6.98 11.04 -5.78
N ASP A 32 7.83 11.74 -5.03
CA ASP A 32 9.01 12.40 -5.54
C ASP A 32 10.18 11.40 -5.72
N ARG A 33 11.18 11.79 -6.52
CA ARG A 33 12.34 10.93 -6.81
C ARG A 33 13.04 10.42 -5.54
N GLY A 34 13.17 11.24 -4.50
CA GLY A 34 13.81 10.86 -3.24
C GLY A 34 12.91 10.03 -2.30
N GLU A 35 11.60 10.00 -2.51
CA GLU A 35 10.67 9.18 -1.74
C GLU A 35 10.63 7.75 -2.29
N LEU A 36 10.63 7.63 -3.62
CA LEU A 36 10.67 6.33 -4.28
C LEU A 36 11.89 5.51 -3.86
N ASP A 37 13.07 6.13 -3.82
CA ASP A 37 14.31 5.47 -3.38
C ASP A 37 14.19 4.93 -1.94
N LYS A 38 13.60 5.72 -1.02
CA LYS A 38 13.35 5.28 0.37
C LYS A 38 12.39 4.09 0.44
N ILE A 39 11.38 4.05 -0.42
CA ILE A 39 10.42 2.93 -0.50
C ILE A 39 11.13 1.68 -0.99
N ILE A 40 11.96 1.78 -2.03
CA ILE A 40 12.72 0.65 -2.57
C ILE A 40 13.63 0.06 -1.50
N ASP A 41 14.42 0.90 -0.84
CA ASP A 41 15.33 0.47 0.23
C ASP A 41 14.56 -0.24 1.35
N ARG A 42 13.43 0.31 1.79
CA ARG A 42 12.65 -0.29 2.89
C ARG A 42 11.87 -1.53 2.47
N SER A 43 11.43 -1.62 1.21
CA SER A 43 10.75 -2.80 0.67
C SER A 43 11.63 -4.05 0.70
N SER A 44 12.94 -3.87 0.50
CA SER A 44 13.90 -4.96 0.51
C SER A 44 14.12 -5.58 1.91
N GLY A 45 13.83 -4.81 2.97
CA GLY A 45 13.91 -5.25 4.36
C GLY A 45 12.57 -5.59 5.00
N TYR A 46 11.45 -5.54 4.26
CA TYR A 46 10.13 -5.79 4.84
C TYR A 46 9.94 -7.29 5.12
N GLN A 47 9.80 -7.62 6.39
CA GLN A 47 9.26 -8.91 6.82
C GLN A 47 7.77 -8.74 7.07
N ALA A 48 6.95 -9.52 6.35
CA ALA A 48 5.52 -9.54 6.59
C ALA A 48 5.27 -9.93 8.06
N PRO A 49 4.32 -9.27 8.75
CA PRO A 49 3.92 -9.69 10.09
C PRO A 49 3.46 -11.15 10.05
N ASP A 50 3.91 -11.96 11.01
CA ASP A 50 3.41 -13.32 11.21
C ASP A 50 2.00 -13.23 11.81
N TYR A 51 0.99 -13.07 10.94
CA TYR A 51 -0.40 -13.14 11.35
C TYR A 51 -0.72 -14.62 11.61
N PRO A 52 -1.13 -15.01 12.84
CA PRO A 52 -1.52 -16.38 13.10
C PRO A 52 -2.67 -16.75 12.15
N GLU A 53 -2.45 -17.77 11.31
CA GLU A 53 -3.46 -18.27 10.39
C GLU A 53 -4.70 -18.72 11.18
N ASP A 54 -5.76 -17.91 11.13
CA ASP A 54 -7.07 -18.26 11.69
C ASP A 54 -7.58 -19.54 11.00
N GLU A 55 -7.54 -20.66 11.75
CA GLU A 55 -7.83 -22.03 11.28
C GLU A 55 -9.32 -22.28 10.93
N HIS A 56 -10.14 -21.23 10.87
CA HIS A 56 -11.61 -21.30 10.77
C HIS A 56 -12.21 -21.17 9.36
N ARG A 57 -11.42 -21.31 8.28
CA ARG A 57 -11.93 -21.21 6.88
C ARG A 57 -11.87 -22.50 6.04
N ARG A 58 -11.62 -23.66 6.63
CA ARG A 58 -11.43 -24.94 5.89
C ARG A 58 -12.71 -25.66 5.44
N SER A 59 -13.85 -25.00 5.20
CA SER A 59 -15.05 -25.74 4.76
C SER A 59 -15.93 -25.12 3.68
N ARG A 60 -15.49 -24.10 2.93
CA ARG A 60 -16.30 -23.68 1.77
C ARG A 60 -15.50 -22.98 0.69
N HIS A 61 -15.58 -23.57 -0.50
CA HIS A 61 -15.21 -23.05 -1.83
C HIS A 61 -13.78 -23.29 -2.33
N ASP A 62 -13.63 -24.49 -2.90
CA ASP A 62 -13.25 -24.66 -4.30
C ASP A 62 -13.74 -23.49 -5.18
N ARG A 63 -12.85 -22.54 -5.49
CA ARG A 63 -12.85 -21.61 -6.65
C ARG A 63 -11.61 -20.72 -6.54
N GLY A 64 -10.73 -20.80 -7.53
CA GLY A 64 -9.42 -20.14 -7.57
C GLY A 64 -9.41 -18.69 -7.06
N GLY A 65 -8.81 -18.49 -5.89
CA GLY A 65 -8.52 -17.16 -5.35
C GLY A 65 -7.10 -16.76 -5.70
N LYS A 66 -6.94 -15.80 -6.61
CA LYS A 66 -5.67 -15.08 -6.82
C LYS A 66 -5.21 -14.58 -5.44
N ARG A 67 -4.11 -15.13 -4.93
CA ARG A 67 -3.41 -14.62 -3.74
C ARG A 67 -3.05 -13.17 -4.03
N ARG A 68 -3.82 -12.22 -3.49
CA ARG A 68 -3.48 -10.80 -3.55
C ARG A 68 -2.18 -10.65 -2.77
N ARG A 69 -1.19 -9.99 -3.37
CA ARG A 69 0.09 -9.71 -2.73
C ARG A 69 -0.16 -8.78 -1.55
N GLU A 70 -0.47 -9.34 -0.39
CA GLU A 70 -0.24 -8.68 0.89
C GLU A 70 1.28 -8.68 1.06
N GLY A 71 1.88 -7.58 0.63
CA GLY A 71 3.31 -7.31 0.75
C GLY A 71 3.46 -5.84 1.10
N PHE A 72 4.69 -5.45 1.45
CA PHE A 72 5.02 -4.09 1.91
C PHE A 72 4.29 -2.96 1.19
N LEU A 73 4.25 -3.00 -0.15
CA LEU A 73 3.64 -1.96 -0.96
C LEU A 73 2.11 -1.94 -0.86
N GLY A 74 1.48 -3.08 -0.61
CA GLY A 74 0.05 -3.14 -0.30
C GLY A 74 -0.25 -2.41 1.00
N ASP A 75 0.46 -2.74 2.07
CA ASP A 75 0.28 -2.12 3.39
C ASP A 75 0.65 -0.62 3.37
N LEU A 76 1.72 -0.27 2.64
CA LEU A 76 2.20 1.10 2.54
C LEU A 76 1.18 2.01 1.84
N PHE A 77 0.51 1.50 0.80
CA PHE A 77 -0.45 2.26 -0.02
C PHE A 77 -1.92 1.94 0.31
N ASP A 78 -2.21 1.29 1.44
CA ASP A 78 -3.60 1.05 1.89
C ASP A 78 -4.16 2.32 2.55
N PHE A 79 -4.83 3.16 1.76
CA PHE A 79 -5.35 4.49 2.14
C PHE A 79 -6.87 4.52 2.30
#